data_AF-A0A8K0DJF5-F1
#
_entry.id   AF-A0A8K0DJF5-F1
#
_cell.length_a   1.000
_cell.length_b   1.000
_cell.length_c   1.000
_cell.angle_alpha   90.00
_cell.angle_beta   90.00
_cell.angle_gamma   90.00
#
_symmetry.space_group_name_H-M   'P 1'
#
loop_
_entity.id
_entity.type
_entity.pdbx_description
1 polymer ?
#
loop_
_entity_poly.entity_id
_entity_poly.type
_entity_poly.pdbx_seq_one_letter_code
_entity_poly.pdbx_strand_id
1 'polypeptide(L)'
;MIRAILISFTALLAITTVSGYSGGAPVEVCDDMTPKHPVDPQKSSFPYTVTVSQSEVKAGEKVQITINGAKEKSFKGFLLEVRSGDKAVGSFSIPDTDKYAKGIDCHGTKQVSLCFR
;
A
#
# COMPACT_ATOMS: atom_id res chain seq x y z
N MET A 1 -14.52 28.27 -37.99
CA MET A 1 -14.86 28.39 -36.55
C MET A 1 -15.57 27.14 -36.02
N ILE A 2 -16.69 26.71 -36.61
CA ILE A 2 -17.45 25.50 -36.18
C ILE A 2 -16.62 24.20 -36.18
N ARG A 3 -15.74 24.00 -37.17
CA ARG A 3 -14.87 22.81 -37.24
C ARG A 3 -13.83 22.74 -36.10
N ALA A 4 -13.27 23.88 -35.70
CA ALA A 4 -12.31 23.94 -34.59
C ALA A 4 -13.00 23.70 -33.24
N ILE A 5 -14.24 24.19 -33.09
CA ILE A 5 -15.08 23.94 -31.91
C ILE A 5 -15.44 22.46 -31.81
N LEU A 6 -15.83 21.83 -32.92
CA LEU A 6 -16.14 20.40 -32.97
C LEU A 6 -14.92 19.55 -32.60
N ILE A 7 -13.74 19.82 -33.17
CA ILE A 7 -12.50 19.09 -32.86
C ILE A 7 -12.10 19.26 -31.38
N SER A 8 -12.28 20.45 -30.82
CA SER A 8 -12.01 20.73 -29.40
C SER A 8 -12.96 19.96 -28.47
N PHE A 9 -14.25 19.86 -28.84
CA PHE A 9 -15.26 19.14 -28.06
C PHE A 9 -15.01 17.62 -28.06
N THR A 10 -14.60 17.03 -29.18
CA THR A 10 -14.25 15.59 -29.26
C THR A 10 -12.98 15.26 -28.47
N ALA A 11 -11.99 16.16 -28.46
CA ALA A 11 -10.76 15.96 -27.68
C ALA A 11 -11.00 15.96 -26.16
N LEU A 12 -11.98 16.74 -25.69
CA LEU A 12 -12.34 16.81 -24.27
C LEU A 12 -13.10 15.56 -23.78
N LEU A 13 -13.85 14.90 -24.66
CA LEU A 13 -14.54 13.63 -24.39
C LEU A 13 -13.60 12.41 -24.36
N ALA A 14 -12.39 12.54 -24.89
CA ALA A 14 -11.38 11.47 -24.90
C ALA A 14 -10.55 11.39 -23.60
N ILE A 15 -10.85 12.22 -22.59
CA ILE A 15 -10.20 12.14 -21.28
C ILE A 15 -10.74 10.90 -20.56
N THR A 16 -10.08 9.76 -20.77
CA THR A 16 -10.34 8.54 -20.02
C THR A 16 -9.89 8.73 -18.58
N THR A 17 -10.81 8.73 -17.63
CA THR A 17 -10.47 8.61 -16.22
C THR A 17 -10.00 7.18 -15.95
N VAL A 18 -8.75 7.02 -15.53
CA VAL A 18 -8.26 5.74 -15.02
C VAL A 18 -8.61 5.66 -13.54
N SER A 19 -9.43 4.68 -13.16
CA SER A 19 -9.66 4.32 -11.77
C SER A 19 -8.62 3.29 -11.35
N GLY A 20 -7.90 3.56 -10.25
CA GLY A 20 -7.04 2.57 -9.63
C GLY A 20 -7.86 1.39 -9.14
N TYR A 21 -7.37 0.16 -9.34
CA TYR A 21 -8.07 -1.04 -8.91
C TYR A 21 -8.01 -1.14 -7.37
N SER A 22 -9.17 -1.07 -6.71
CA SER A 22 -9.28 -1.14 -5.24
C SER A 22 -9.13 -2.58 -4.69
N GLY A 23 -8.31 -3.38 -5.35
CA GLY A 23 -8.04 -4.77 -4.96
C GLY A 23 -7.00 -4.89 -3.85
N GLY A 24 -6.16 -3.87 -3.69
CA GLY A 24 -4.96 -3.91 -2.86
C GLY A 24 -3.78 -4.61 -3.56
N ALA A 25 -2.75 -4.94 -2.80
CA ALA A 25 -1.56 -5.60 -3.36
C ALA A 25 -1.83 -7.09 -3.69
N PRO A 26 -1.22 -7.63 -4.77
CA PRO A 26 -1.33 -9.04 -5.14
C PRO A 26 -0.72 -9.96 -4.07
N VAL A 27 -1.18 -11.22 -3.96
CA VAL A 27 -0.61 -12.19 -2.99
C VAL A 27 0.83 -12.56 -3.36
N GLU A 28 1.20 -12.45 -4.62
CA GLU A 28 2.54 -12.74 -5.13
C GLU A 28 3.63 -11.78 -4.60
N VAL A 29 3.25 -10.70 -3.90
CA VAL A 29 4.20 -9.79 -3.22
C VAL A 29 4.62 -10.29 -1.84
N CYS A 30 3.95 -11.31 -1.30
CA CYS A 30 4.24 -11.83 0.04
C CYS A 30 5.69 -12.32 0.19
N ASP A 31 6.30 -12.81 -0.89
CA ASP A 31 7.65 -13.37 -0.84
C ASP A 31 8.72 -12.28 -0.85
N ASP A 32 8.62 -11.35 -1.81
CA ASP A 32 9.69 -10.41 -2.14
C ASP A 32 9.39 -8.96 -1.74
N MET A 33 8.19 -8.68 -1.20
CA MET A 33 7.70 -7.36 -0.84
C MET A 33 7.84 -6.33 -1.99
N THR A 34 7.86 -6.80 -3.24
CA THR A 34 8.11 -5.98 -4.42
C THR A 34 6.78 -5.62 -5.09
N PRO A 35 6.43 -4.32 -5.14
CA PRO A 35 5.29 -3.86 -5.92
C PRO A 35 5.56 -4.16 -7.39
N LYS A 36 4.75 -5.03 -8.02
CA LYS A 36 4.92 -5.51 -9.41
C LYS A 36 4.57 -4.42 -10.45
N HIS A 37 5.05 -3.20 -10.23
CA HIS A 37 4.89 -2.07 -11.12
C HIS A 37 6.02 -2.04 -12.16
N PRO A 38 5.79 -1.45 -13.36
CA PRO A 38 6.76 -1.44 -14.45
C PRO A 38 7.83 -0.33 -14.28
N VAL A 39 8.31 -0.13 -13.05
CA VAL A 39 9.31 0.88 -12.72
C VAL A 39 10.31 0.30 -11.75
N ASP A 40 11.57 0.72 -11.87
CA ASP A 40 12.63 0.28 -10.97
C ASP A 40 12.39 0.79 -9.55
N PRO A 41 12.77 0.02 -8.51
CA PRO A 41 12.77 0.48 -7.14
C PRO A 41 13.57 1.78 -6.97
N GLN A 42 13.08 2.66 -6.10
CA GLN A 42 13.83 3.88 -5.76
C GLN A 42 15.18 3.53 -5.12
N LYS A 43 16.22 4.29 -5.47
CA LYS A 43 17.57 4.16 -4.91
C LYS A 43 17.90 5.23 -3.87
N SER A 44 17.04 6.25 -3.75
CA SER A 44 17.16 7.29 -2.72
C SER A 44 16.83 6.72 -1.33
N SER A 45 17.20 7.46 -0.29
CA SER A 45 16.81 7.13 1.08
C SER A 45 15.28 7.02 1.20
N PHE A 46 14.83 6.05 1.99
CA PHE A 46 13.42 5.83 2.26
C PHE A 46 12.82 7.10 2.90
N PRO A 47 11.83 7.76 2.26
CA PRO A 47 11.41 9.10 2.65
C PRO A 47 10.34 9.12 3.76
N TYR A 48 9.99 7.96 4.32
CA TYR A 48 8.93 7.79 5.32
C TYR A 48 9.51 7.24 6.62
N THR A 49 8.81 7.45 7.74
CA THR A 49 9.19 6.85 9.01
C THR A 49 8.18 5.78 9.42
N VAL A 50 8.69 4.66 9.91
CA VAL A 50 7.89 3.57 10.48
C VAL A 50 8.32 3.41 11.92
N THR A 51 7.38 3.60 12.85
CA THR A 51 7.63 3.47 14.28
C THR A 51 6.72 2.41 14.89
N VAL A 52 7.20 1.82 15.98
CA VAL A 52 6.46 0.85 16.79
C VAL A 52 6.28 1.40 18.19
N SER A 53 5.17 1.08 18.85
CA SER A 53 4.91 1.50 20.23
C SER A 53 5.84 0.86 21.26
N GLN A 54 6.44 -0.29 20.94
CA GLN A 54 7.32 -1.06 21.80
C GLN A 54 8.33 -1.86 20.98
N SER A 55 9.55 -2.02 21.50
CA SER A 55 10.66 -2.72 20.84
C SER A 55 10.73 -4.21 21.19
N GLU A 56 10.06 -4.62 22.26
CA GLU A 56 9.96 -6.01 22.71
C GLU A 56 8.50 -6.40 22.77
N VAL A 57 8.20 -7.63 22.40
CA VAL A 57 6.83 -8.12 22.25
C VAL A 57 6.75 -9.54 22.79
N LYS A 58 5.77 -9.81 23.65
CA LYS A 58 5.43 -11.17 24.05
C LYS A 58 4.29 -11.71 23.20
N ALA A 59 4.18 -13.04 23.14
CA ALA A 59 3.08 -13.69 22.42
C ALA A 59 1.73 -13.17 22.94
N GLY A 60 0.88 -12.71 22.01
CA GLY A 60 -0.45 -12.17 22.31
C GLY A 60 -0.50 -10.67 22.59
N GLU A 61 0.63 -9.99 22.74
CA GLU A 61 0.65 -8.53 22.86
C GLU A 61 0.35 -7.85 21.51
N LYS A 62 -0.25 -6.66 21.58
CA LYS A 62 -0.54 -5.83 20.40
C LYS A 62 0.48 -4.73 20.30
N VAL A 63 1.11 -4.62 19.12
CA VAL A 63 2.04 -3.54 18.79
C VAL A 63 1.34 -2.57 17.86
N GLN A 64 1.37 -1.28 18.19
CA GLN A 64 0.92 -0.25 17.27
C GLN A 64 2.06 0.10 16.32
N ILE A 65 1.79 0.01 15.02
CA ILE A 65 2.71 0.42 13.96
C ILE A 65 2.19 1.71 13.35
N THR A 66 3.05 2.71 13.24
CA THR A 66 2.71 4.02 12.67
C THR A 66 3.61 4.29 11.47
N ILE A 67 3.01 4.53 10.30
CA ILE A 67 3.69 4.96 9.08
C ILE A 67 3.42 6.46 8.89
N ASN A 68 4.46 7.29 8.94
CA ASN A 68 4.35 8.73 8.76
C ASN A 68 4.98 9.19 7.45
N GLY A 69 4.25 10.08 6.76
CA GLY A 69 4.78 10.93 5.70
C GLY A 69 5.88 11.86 6.22
N ALA A 70 6.90 12.16 5.41
CA ALA A 70 7.68 13.37 5.64
C ALA A 70 6.75 14.59 5.49
N LYS A 71 7.05 15.72 6.15
CA LYS A 71 6.19 16.93 6.22
C LYS A 71 5.56 17.36 4.89
N GLU A 72 6.24 17.14 3.76
CA GLU A 72 5.82 17.54 2.41
C GLU A 72 5.41 16.35 1.51
N LYS A 73 5.41 15.11 2.02
CA LYS A 73 5.21 13.89 1.22
C LYS A 73 4.20 12.95 1.87
N SER A 74 2.96 13.02 1.42
CA SER A 74 1.97 11.95 1.65
C SER A 74 2.31 10.73 0.80
N PHE A 75 2.13 9.53 1.36
CA PHE A 75 2.11 8.30 0.56
C PHE A 75 0.69 8.04 0.05
N LYS A 76 0.58 7.45 -1.15
CA LYS A 76 -0.71 7.05 -1.75
C LYS A 76 -1.13 5.64 -1.38
N GLY A 77 -0.18 4.83 -0.91
CA GLY A 77 -0.41 3.46 -0.52
C GLY A 77 0.86 2.88 0.10
N PHE A 78 0.72 1.68 0.66
CA PHE A 78 1.79 0.97 1.34
C PHE A 78 1.58 -0.54 1.21
N LEU A 79 2.66 -1.27 1.43
CA LEU A 79 2.70 -2.69 1.73
C LEU A 79 3.57 -2.84 2.98
N LEU A 80 3.05 -3.53 3.99
CA LEU A 80 3.66 -3.67 5.30
C LEU A 80 3.58 -5.14 5.73
N GLU A 81 4.69 -5.64 6.26
CA GLU A 81 4.79 -6.98 6.81
C GLU A 81 5.67 -6.93 8.06
N VAL A 82 5.33 -7.71 9.07
CA VAL A 82 6.19 -7.94 10.24
C VAL A 82 6.94 -9.24 10.00
N ARG A 83 8.27 -9.22 10.08
CA ARG A 83 9.10 -10.39 9.77
C ARG A 83 9.99 -10.82 10.93
N SER A 84 10.17 -12.12 11.07
CA SER A 84 11.22 -12.75 11.87
C SER A 84 12.22 -13.40 10.92
N GLY A 85 13.36 -12.73 10.68
CA GLY A 85 14.21 -13.03 9.53
C GLY A 85 13.43 -12.82 8.23
N ASP A 86 13.38 -13.84 7.37
CA ASP A 86 12.65 -13.78 6.10
C ASP A 86 11.18 -14.21 6.21
N LYS A 87 10.71 -14.64 7.39
CA LYS A 87 9.34 -15.16 7.56
C LYS A 87 8.39 -14.08 8.06
N ALA A 88 7.26 -13.92 7.38
CA ALA A 88 6.13 -13.12 7.86
C ALA A 88 5.56 -13.72 9.16
N VAL A 89 5.29 -12.89 10.17
CA VAL A 89 4.81 -13.33 11.48
C VAL A 89 3.71 -12.41 12.03
N GLY A 90 2.89 -12.97 12.92
CA GLY A 90 1.80 -12.25 13.56
C GLY A 90 0.55 -12.13 12.67
N SER A 91 -0.29 -11.17 13.00
CA SER A 91 -1.50 -10.86 12.24
C SER A 91 -1.91 -9.42 12.49
N PHE A 92 -2.32 -8.70 11.45
CA PHE A 92 -2.83 -7.35 11.58
C PHE A 92 -4.29 -7.37 12.05
N SER A 93 -4.59 -6.49 13.02
CA SER A 93 -5.95 -6.21 13.47
C SER A 93 -6.35 -4.83 12.93
N ILE A 94 -7.20 -4.80 11.92
CA ILE A 94 -7.63 -3.57 11.25
C ILE A 94 -8.96 -3.13 11.86
N PRO A 95 -9.11 -1.90 12.37
CA PRO A 95 -10.39 -1.40 12.83
C PRO A 95 -11.40 -1.33 11.67
N ASP A 96 -12.67 -1.66 11.92
CA ASP A 96 -13.73 -1.57 10.90
C ASP A 96 -13.93 -0.13 10.35
N THR A 97 -13.42 0.87 11.06
CA THR A 97 -13.42 2.28 10.65
C THR A 97 -12.33 2.63 9.64
N ASP A 98 -11.33 1.76 9.46
CA ASP A 98 -10.27 1.94 8.46
C ASP A 98 -10.72 1.40 7.11
N LYS A 99 -10.93 2.33 6.17
CA LYS A 99 -11.39 2.03 4.81
C LYS A 99 -10.24 1.89 3.80
N TYR A 100 -9.01 2.16 4.22
CA TYR A 100 -7.84 2.22 3.34
C TYR A 100 -6.93 1.02 3.52
N ALA A 101 -6.83 0.48 4.73
CA ALA A 101 -6.01 -0.68 5.00
C ALA A 101 -6.76 -1.98 4.71
N LYS A 102 -6.05 -2.97 4.17
CA LYS A 102 -6.56 -4.31 3.90
C LYS A 102 -5.51 -5.35 4.25
N GLY A 103 -5.92 -6.40 4.96
CA GLY A 103 -5.07 -7.55 5.24
C GLY A 103 -4.92 -8.45 4.01
N ILE A 104 -3.72 -9.01 3.86
CA ILE A 104 -3.38 -9.99 2.83
C ILE A 104 -3.05 -11.30 3.54
N ASP A 105 -3.64 -12.37 3.05
CA ASP A 105 -3.34 -13.72 3.49
C ASP A 105 -2.16 -14.24 2.66
N CYS A 106 -1.05 -14.55 3.33
CA CYS A 106 0.16 -15.08 2.69
C CYS A 106 0.43 -16.49 3.19
N HIS A 107 0.74 -17.41 2.27
CA HIS A 107 1.10 -18.80 2.62
C HIS A 107 0.09 -19.51 3.54
N GLY A 108 -1.21 -19.22 3.36
CA GLY A 108 -2.28 -19.77 4.21
C GLY A 108 -2.38 -19.14 5.61
N THR A 109 -1.55 -18.16 5.93
CA THR A 109 -1.61 -17.38 7.17
C THR A 109 -2.45 -16.14 6.94
N LYS A 110 -3.47 -15.95 7.77
CA LYS A 110 -4.43 -14.86 7.60
C LYS A 110 -3.85 -13.52 8.03
N GLN A 111 -4.08 -12.48 7.22
CA GLN A 111 -3.76 -11.08 7.52
C GLN A 111 -2.34 -10.87 8.05
N VAL A 112 -1.37 -11.63 7.54
CA VAL A 112 0.04 -11.56 7.97
C VAL A 112 0.77 -10.38 7.31
N SER A 113 0.20 -9.87 6.21
CA SER A 113 0.66 -8.65 5.53
C SER A 113 -0.49 -7.65 5.41
N LEU A 114 -0.18 -6.36 5.31
CA LEU A 114 -1.12 -5.26 5.26
C LEU A 114 -0.83 -4.37 4.07
N CYS A 115 -1.85 -3.99 3.31
CA CYS A 115 -1.70 -3.07 2.18
C CYS A 115 -2.75 -1.97 2.17
N PHE A 116 -2.52 -0.97 1.32
CA PHE A 116 -3.52 0.01 0.96
C PHE A 116 -4.53 -0.55 -0.08
N ARG A 117 -5.78 -0.09 -0.07
CA ARG A 117 -6.90 -0.48 -0.94
C ARG A 117 -7.53 0.70 -1.66
#